data_AF-A0A2G1VXW2-F1
#
_entry.id   AF-A0A2G1VXW2-F1
#
_cell.length_a   1.000
_cell.length_b   1.000
_cell.length_c   1.000
_cell.angle_alpha   90.00
_cell.angle_beta   90.00
_cell.angle_gamma   90.00
#
_symmetry.space_group_name_H-M   'P 1'
#
loop_
_entity.id
_entity.type
_entity.pdbx_description
1 polymer ?
#
loop_
_entity_poly.entity_id
_entity_poly.type
_entity_poly.pdbx_seq_one_letter_code
_entity_poly.pdbx_strand_id
1 'polypeptide(L)'
;MVFLLVYFLLTNKRDRWITWGLILLTLRDFVHLFFERTWGAELYLILSTLSYILFIIERLPFLKASGFKKSSFLIAGLLSLGNITILYMLSGFVENQMQDTLELPLFYCLGGSLILLVSSAYYYNFTLNSNRSLRFALMVTGFIIADVSACLAYYNDYEGLWYADRFFYAFSLGCLICFAIDSEGALREQEDIEMLKDRL
;
A
#
# COMPACT_ATOMS: atom_id res chain seq x y z
N MET A 1 -10.82 -10.48 -8.17
CA MET A 1 -9.64 -9.69 -8.61
C MET A 1 -9.34 -9.76 -10.10
N VAL A 2 -9.31 -10.94 -10.73
CA VAL A 2 -8.96 -11.08 -12.16
C VAL A 2 -9.81 -10.20 -13.08
N PHE A 3 -11.12 -10.08 -12.81
CA PHE A 3 -12.00 -9.17 -13.57
C PHE A 3 -11.56 -7.71 -13.52
N LEU A 4 -11.11 -7.23 -12.35
CA LEU A 4 -10.61 -5.88 -12.17
C LEU A 4 -9.27 -5.66 -12.87
N LEU A 5 -8.38 -6.66 -12.84
CA LEU A 5 -7.12 -6.63 -13.59
C LEU A 5 -7.38 -6.62 -15.11
N VAL A 6 -8.30 -7.45 -15.60
CA VAL A 6 -8.71 -7.46 -17.01
C VAL A 6 -9.34 -6.13 -17.40
N TYR A 7 -10.24 -5.58 -16.57
CA TYR A 7 -10.84 -4.27 -16.79
C TYR A 7 -9.78 -3.16 -16.90
N PHE A 8 -8.80 -3.15 -15.99
CA PHE A 8 -7.68 -2.22 -16.04
C PHE A 8 -6.79 -2.41 -17.28
N LEU A 9 -6.53 -3.66 -17.69
CA LEU A 9 -5.76 -3.95 -18.91
C LEU A 9 -6.48 -3.54 -20.20
N LEU A 10 -7.83 -3.51 -20.18
CA LEU A 10 -8.65 -3.05 -21.30
C LEU A 10 -8.72 -1.52 -21.38
N THR A 11 -8.42 -0.79 -20.30
CA THR A 11 -8.27 0.67 -20.36
C THR A 11 -6.94 1.08 -20.99
N ASN A 12 -7.01 1.93 -22.03
CA ASN A 12 -5.88 2.30 -22.89
C ASN A 12 -4.82 3.23 -22.23
N LYS A 13 -4.95 3.53 -20.93
CA LYS A 13 -4.05 4.43 -20.20
C LYS A 13 -3.30 3.63 -19.14
N ARG A 14 -2.05 3.27 -19.47
CA ARG A 14 -1.23 2.33 -18.67
C ARG A 14 -0.07 3.06 -18.01
N ASP A 15 -0.17 3.33 -16.72
CA ASP A 15 1.03 3.49 -15.91
C ASP A 15 1.69 2.11 -15.74
N ARG A 16 2.97 2.00 -16.14
CA ARG A 16 3.72 0.73 -16.09
C ARG A 16 3.86 0.23 -14.66
N TRP A 17 4.08 1.12 -13.69
CA TRP A 17 4.30 0.76 -12.29
C TRP A 17 3.02 0.25 -11.63
N ILE A 18 1.88 0.93 -11.87
CA ILE A 18 0.57 0.47 -11.38
C ILE A 18 0.20 -0.88 -12.01
N THR A 19 0.50 -1.07 -13.29
CA THR A 19 0.25 -2.35 -13.98
C THR A 19 1.02 -3.49 -13.32
N TRP A 20 2.32 -3.30 -13.07
CA TRP A 20 3.14 -4.31 -12.37
C TRP A 20 2.65 -4.55 -10.94
N GLY A 21 2.27 -3.49 -10.20
CA GLY A 21 1.68 -3.62 -8.87
C GLY A 21 0.40 -4.45 -8.87
N LEU A 22 -0.51 -4.23 -9.83
CA LEU A 22 -1.74 -5.01 -9.97
C LEU A 22 -1.49 -6.48 -10.31
N ILE A 23 -0.48 -6.78 -11.13
CA ILE A 23 -0.06 -8.16 -11.42
C ILE A 23 0.40 -8.84 -10.13
N LEU A 24 1.26 -8.18 -9.36
CA LEU A 24 1.76 -8.72 -8.08
C LEU A 24 0.64 -8.91 -7.05
N LEU A 25 -0.30 -7.96 -6.94
CA LEU A 25 -1.47 -8.10 -6.05
C LEU A 25 -2.39 -9.26 -6.48
N THR A 26 -2.49 -9.54 -7.78
CA THR A 26 -3.27 -10.68 -8.27
C THR A 26 -2.56 -12.01 -7.97
N LEU A 27 -1.24 -12.05 -8.11
CA LEU A 27 -0.44 -13.21 -7.72
C LEU A 27 -0.50 -13.42 -6.19
N ARG A 28 -0.48 -12.33 -5.41
CA ARG A 28 -0.66 -12.34 -3.97
C ARG A 28 -1.99 -12.99 -3.58
N ASP A 29 -3.07 -12.63 -4.25
CA ASP A 29 -4.41 -13.17 -3.98
C ASP A 29 -4.48 -14.68 -4.23
N PHE A 30 -3.77 -15.17 -5.26
CA PHE A 30 -3.63 -16.61 -5.50
C PHE A 30 -2.83 -17.32 -4.41
N VAL A 31 -1.71 -16.72 -3.99
CA VAL A 31 -0.86 -17.24 -2.90
C VAL A 31 -1.60 -17.27 -1.57
N HIS A 32 -2.50 -16.32 -1.33
CA HIS A 32 -3.30 -16.28 -0.11
C HIS A 32 -4.20 -17.53 0.05
N LEU A 33 -4.55 -18.25 -1.03
CA LEU A 33 -5.25 -19.54 -0.90
C LEU A 33 -4.42 -20.61 -0.17
N PHE A 34 -3.10 -20.43 -0.14
CA PHE A 34 -2.14 -21.31 0.51
C PHE A 34 -1.54 -20.69 1.77
N PHE A 35 -2.17 -19.64 2.32
CA PHE A 35 -1.63 -18.87 3.45
C PHE A 35 -1.44 -19.71 4.72
N GLU A 36 -2.19 -20.81 4.87
CA GLU A 36 -2.01 -21.80 5.95
C GLU A 36 -0.69 -22.59 5.87
N ARG A 37 0.04 -22.50 4.76
CA ARG A 37 1.35 -23.13 4.56
C ARG A 37 2.44 -22.07 4.73
N THR A 38 3.56 -22.44 5.34
CA THR A 38 4.74 -21.57 5.53
C THR A 38 5.16 -20.85 4.25
N TRP A 39 5.33 -21.59 3.15
CA TRP A 39 5.70 -21.03 1.85
C TRP A 39 4.64 -20.06 1.28
N GLY A 40 3.37 -20.24 1.63
CA GLY A 40 2.28 -19.34 1.22
C GLY A 40 2.31 -18.03 2.00
N ALA A 41 2.54 -18.09 3.32
CA ALA A 41 2.72 -16.91 4.16
C ALA A 41 3.93 -16.08 3.71
N GLU A 42 5.08 -16.71 3.48
CA GLU A 42 6.29 -16.04 2.99
C GLU A 42 6.08 -15.35 1.64
N LEU A 43 5.51 -16.07 0.66
CA LEU A 43 5.25 -15.51 -0.66
C LEU A 43 4.23 -14.38 -0.61
N TYR A 44 3.23 -14.45 0.27
CA TYR A 44 2.28 -13.36 0.47
C TYR A 44 2.99 -12.09 0.97
N LEU A 45 3.84 -12.22 1.99
CA LEU A 45 4.61 -11.10 2.53
C LEU A 45 5.53 -10.49 1.47
N ILE A 46 6.22 -11.33 0.68
CA ILE A 46 7.10 -10.89 -0.41
C ILE A 46 6.32 -10.13 -1.48
N LEU A 47 5.21 -10.69 -1.96
CA LEU A 47 4.40 -10.10 -3.04
C LEU A 47 3.73 -8.80 -2.60
N SER A 48 3.24 -8.73 -1.35
CA SER A 48 2.75 -7.49 -0.75
C SER A 48 3.83 -6.42 -0.71
N THR A 49 5.00 -6.77 -0.16
CA THR A 49 6.14 -5.83 -0.02
C THR A 49 6.56 -5.28 -1.39
N LEU A 50 6.70 -6.14 -2.39
CA LEU A 50 7.06 -5.72 -3.75
C LEU A 50 5.99 -4.80 -4.37
N SER A 51 4.71 -5.11 -4.17
CA SER A 51 3.60 -4.27 -4.65
C SER A 51 3.67 -2.86 -4.05
N TYR A 52 3.91 -2.76 -2.75
CA TYR A 52 4.00 -1.48 -2.06
C TYR A 52 5.23 -0.68 -2.46
N ILE A 53 6.37 -1.34 -2.67
CA ILE A 53 7.57 -0.70 -3.22
C ILE A 53 7.27 -0.10 -4.60
N LEU A 54 6.54 -0.79 -5.47
CA LEU A 54 6.18 -0.25 -6.78
C LEU A 54 5.28 0.99 -6.67
N PHE A 55 4.32 1.00 -5.75
CA PHE A 55 3.49 2.18 -5.52
C PHE A 55 4.28 3.37 -4.95
N ILE A 56 5.28 3.11 -4.10
CA ILE A 56 6.22 4.15 -3.64
C ILE A 56 7.03 4.69 -4.82
N ILE A 57 7.58 3.80 -5.67
CA ILE A 57 8.37 4.17 -6.85
C ILE A 57 7.57 5.05 -7.81
N GLU A 58 6.31 4.70 -8.04
CA GLU A 58 5.39 5.44 -8.91
C GLU A 58 5.09 6.86 -8.37
N ARG A 59 5.24 7.09 -7.05
CA ARG A 59 5.10 8.41 -6.40
C ARG A 59 6.43 9.16 -6.21
N LEU A 60 7.59 8.54 -6.44
CA LEU A 60 8.89 9.21 -6.29
C LEU A 60 9.03 10.51 -7.11
N PRO A 61 8.54 10.61 -8.37
CA PRO A 61 8.66 11.84 -9.14
C PRO A 61 7.97 13.04 -8.47
N PHE A 62 6.79 12.79 -7.89
CA PHE A 62 6.04 13.79 -7.12
C PHE A 62 6.80 14.20 -5.85
N LEU A 63 7.27 13.23 -5.07
CA LEU A 63 8.00 13.50 -3.82
C LEU A 63 9.26 14.33 -4.05
N LYS A 64 9.97 14.09 -5.17
CA LYS A 64 11.15 14.88 -5.56
C LYS A 64 10.78 16.30 -5.98
N ALA A 65 9.68 16.47 -6.70
CA ALA A 65 9.28 17.77 -7.25
C ALA A 65 8.63 18.70 -6.23
N SER A 66 7.89 18.15 -5.26
CA SER A 66 7.13 18.96 -4.29
C SER A 66 8.00 19.77 -3.32
N GLY A 67 9.27 19.38 -3.11
CA GLY A 67 10.14 19.96 -2.09
C GLY A 67 9.64 19.66 -0.66
N PHE A 68 10.50 19.10 0.20
CA PHE A 68 10.10 18.73 1.56
C PHE A 68 9.79 19.98 2.41
N LYS A 69 8.52 20.34 2.53
CA LYS A 69 8.07 21.38 3.49
C LYS A 69 8.28 20.88 4.92
N LYS A 70 8.89 21.70 5.78
CA LYS A 70 9.18 21.35 7.20
C LYS A 70 7.94 20.89 7.97
N SER A 71 6.77 21.50 7.74
CA SER A 71 5.52 21.11 8.39
C SER A 71 5.04 19.72 7.96
N SER A 72 5.09 19.40 6.67
CA SER A 72 4.74 18.08 6.15
C SER A 72 5.73 17.00 6.60
N PHE A 73 7.01 17.33 6.77
CA PHE A 73 8.01 16.41 7.32
C PHE A 73 7.72 16.04 8.78
N LEU A 74 7.30 17.01 9.61
CA LEU A 74 6.91 16.73 11.00
C LEU A 74 5.70 15.79 11.08
N ILE A 75 4.69 16.03 10.24
CA ILE A 75 3.49 15.17 10.19
C ILE A 75 3.87 13.76 9.72
N ALA A 76 4.64 13.64 8.64
CA ALA A 76 5.10 12.34 8.13
C ALA A 76 5.99 11.59 9.14
N GLY A 77 6.82 12.32 9.90
CA GLY A 77 7.65 11.76 10.97
C GLY A 77 6.80 11.23 12.13
N LEU A 78 5.82 12.01 12.59
CA LEU A 78 4.89 11.58 13.65
C LEU A 78 4.07 10.36 13.21
N LEU A 79 3.59 10.36 11.97
CA LEU A 79 2.81 9.27 11.42
C LEU A 79 3.67 8.00 11.27
N SER A 80 4.91 8.15 10.81
CA SER A 80 5.88 7.04 10.75
C SER A 80 6.14 6.45 12.14
N LEU A 81 6.37 7.30 13.16
CA LEU A 81 6.58 6.85 14.55
C LEU A 81 5.37 6.09 15.11
N GLY A 82 4.16 6.58 14.85
CA GLY A 82 2.94 5.89 15.23
C GLY A 82 2.85 4.50 14.58
N ASN A 83 3.11 4.40 13.27
CA ASN A 83 3.08 3.12 12.57
C ASN A 83 4.21 2.17 13.00
N ILE A 84 5.41 2.67 13.32
CA ILE A 84 6.49 1.87 13.90
C ILE A 84 6.07 1.29 15.26
N THR A 85 5.42 2.10 16.09
CA THR A 85 4.93 1.65 17.40
C THR A 85 3.87 0.57 17.25
N ILE A 86 2.93 0.74 16.30
CA ILE A 86 1.94 -0.29 15.97
C ILE A 86 2.62 -1.56 15.47
N LEU A 87 3.61 -1.45 14.58
CA LEU A 87 4.35 -2.59 14.05
C LEU A 87 5.09 -3.35 15.16
N TYR A 88 5.70 -2.65 16.10
CA TYR A 88 6.37 -3.25 17.25
C TYR A 88 5.38 -3.95 18.20
N MET A 89 4.20 -3.37 18.44
CA MET A 89 3.16 -4.05 19.21
C MET A 89 2.67 -5.30 18.49
N LEU A 90 2.43 -5.21 17.17
CA LEU A 90 2.00 -6.35 16.36
C LEU A 90 3.04 -7.46 16.32
N SER A 91 4.34 -7.14 16.22
CA SER A 91 5.38 -8.17 16.25
C SER A 91 5.34 -8.95 17.57
N GLY A 92 5.11 -8.29 18.71
CA GLY A 92 4.96 -8.99 19.99
C GLY A 92 3.77 -9.96 20.05
N PHE A 93 2.69 -9.70 19.31
CA PHE A 93 1.56 -10.63 19.19
C PHE A 93 1.84 -11.80 18.25
N VAL A 94 2.70 -11.59 17.26
CA VAL A 94 2.92 -12.52 16.15
C VAL A 94 4.17 -13.39 16.34
N GLU A 95 5.20 -12.89 16.99
CA GLU A 95 6.54 -13.50 17.10
C GLU A 95 6.50 -14.91 17.71
N ASN A 96 5.62 -15.15 18.69
CA ASN A 96 5.48 -16.45 19.34
C ASN A 96 4.73 -17.50 18.49
N GLN A 97 4.07 -17.08 17.41
CA GLN A 97 3.26 -17.94 16.55
C GLN A 97 3.87 -18.16 15.15
N MET A 98 5.01 -17.52 14.87
CA MET A 98 5.73 -17.69 13.61
C MET A 98 6.34 -19.09 13.53
N GLN A 99 6.17 -19.72 12.36
CA GLN A 99 6.59 -21.10 12.12
C GLN A 99 8.01 -21.18 11.55
N ASP A 100 8.46 -20.15 10.84
CA ASP A 100 9.77 -20.09 10.18
C ASP A 100 10.57 -18.84 10.59
N THR A 101 11.90 -18.97 10.57
CA THR A 101 12.85 -17.88 10.88
C THR A 101 12.78 -16.76 9.84
N LEU A 102 12.27 -17.05 8.63
CA LEU A 102 12.11 -16.07 7.55
C LEU A 102 10.85 -15.20 7.68
N GLU A 103 9.83 -15.64 8.41
CA GLU A 103 8.56 -14.91 8.55
C GLU A 103 8.76 -13.56 9.26
N LEU A 104 9.58 -13.53 10.31
CA LEU A 104 9.81 -12.33 11.12
C LEU A 104 10.54 -11.21 10.33
N PRO A 105 11.66 -11.47 9.63
CA PRO A 105 12.26 -10.48 8.73
C PRO A 105 11.29 -9.99 7.65
N LEU A 106 10.53 -10.89 7.02
CA LEU A 106 9.57 -10.54 5.97
C LEU A 106 8.42 -9.68 6.52
N PHE A 107 7.95 -9.95 7.73
CA PHE A 107 6.95 -9.14 8.42
C PHE A 107 7.45 -7.72 8.67
N TYR A 108 8.69 -7.56 9.13
CA TYR A 108 9.29 -6.22 9.30
C TYR A 108 9.52 -5.52 7.96
N CYS A 109 9.89 -6.23 6.89
CA CYS A 109 10.00 -5.66 5.54
C CYS A 109 8.64 -5.16 5.03
N LEU A 110 7.59 -5.96 5.20
CA LEU A 110 6.23 -5.57 4.85
C LEU A 110 5.81 -4.32 5.63
N GLY A 111 5.95 -4.35 6.96
CA GLY A 111 5.61 -3.21 7.82
C GLY A 111 6.39 -1.95 7.47
N GLY A 112 7.69 -2.06 7.21
CA GLY A 112 8.53 -0.95 6.76
C GLY A 112 8.09 -0.37 5.42
N SER A 113 7.75 -1.22 4.45
CA SER A 113 7.23 -0.77 3.15
C SER A 113 5.87 -0.07 3.29
N LEU A 114 4.99 -0.58 4.15
CA LEU A 114 3.71 0.06 4.47
C LEU A 114 3.91 1.42 5.15
N ILE A 115 4.81 1.54 6.13
CA ILE A 115 5.12 2.82 6.79
C ILE A 115 5.54 3.87 5.76
N LEU A 116 6.43 3.51 4.84
CA LEU A 116 6.88 4.43 3.78
C LEU A 116 5.75 4.79 2.82
N LEU A 117 4.95 3.81 2.41
CA LEU A 117 3.82 4.02 1.51
C LEU A 117 2.77 4.94 2.14
N VAL A 118 2.42 4.72 3.41
CA VAL A 118 1.50 5.55 4.18
C VAL A 118 2.01 6.98 4.27
N SER A 119 3.26 7.16 4.69
CA SER A 119 3.86 8.48 4.80
C SER A 119 3.87 9.21 3.45
N SER A 120 4.14 8.50 2.35
CA SER A 120 4.06 9.08 1.00
C SER A 120 2.63 9.47 0.62
N ALA A 121 1.63 8.65 0.96
CA ALA A 121 0.23 8.87 0.61
C ALA A 121 -0.38 10.06 1.37
N TYR A 122 -0.09 10.17 2.67
CA TYR A 122 -0.51 11.31 3.47
C TYR A 122 0.18 12.59 3.03
N TYR A 123 1.48 12.55 2.73
CA TYR A 123 2.21 13.70 2.21
C TYR A 123 1.62 14.19 0.88
N TYR A 124 1.35 13.26 -0.03
CA TYR A 124 0.71 13.52 -1.33
C TYR A 124 -0.67 14.17 -1.15
N ASN A 125 -1.50 13.60 -0.27
CA ASN A 125 -2.82 14.15 -0.01
C ASN A 125 -2.79 15.52 0.68
N PHE A 126 -1.86 15.74 1.61
CA PHE A 126 -1.71 17.03 2.27
C PHE A 126 -1.25 18.14 1.31
N THR A 127 -0.44 17.78 0.30
CA THR A 127 0.14 18.75 -0.63
C THR A 127 -0.83 19.15 -1.74
N LEU A 128 -1.49 18.18 -2.37
CA LEU A 128 -2.40 18.44 -3.50
C LEU A 128 -3.85 18.58 -3.07
N ASN A 129 -4.27 17.92 -1.98
CA ASN A 129 -5.62 17.93 -1.46
C ASN A 129 -6.71 17.73 -2.53
N SER A 130 -6.48 16.80 -3.46
CA SER A 130 -7.36 16.52 -4.59
C SER A 130 -8.13 15.21 -4.39
N ASN A 131 -9.20 15.01 -5.16
CA ASN A 131 -9.94 13.74 -5.13
C ASN A 131 -9.05 12.55 -5.51
N ARG A 132 -8.08 12.75 -6.41
CA ARG A 132 -7.10 11.74 -6.82
C ARG A 132 -6.16 11.38 -5.68
N SER A 133 -5.66 12.38 -4.94
CA SER A 133 -4.81 12.14 -3.77
C SER A 133 -5.55 11.50 -2.61
N LEU A 134 -6.82 11.85 -2.42
CA LEU A 134 -7.66 11.21 -1.43
C LEU A 134 -7.89 9.72 -1.74
N ARG A 135 -8.15 9.38 -3.02
CA ARG A 135 -8.29 7.97 -3.45
C ARG A 135 -7.02 7.17 -3.18
N PHE A 136 -5.85 7.75 -3.43
CA PHE A 136 -4.57 7.10 -3.12
C PHE A 136 -4.39 6.90 -1.61
N ALA A 137 -4.71 7.91 -0.79
CA ALA A 137 -4.66 7.76 0.67
C ALA A 137 -5.61 6.67 1.19
N LEU A 138 -6.87 6.66 0.71
CA LEU A 138 -7.86 5.64 1.08
C LEU A 138 -7.43 4.23 0.64
N MET A 139 -6.84 4.11 -0.54
CA MET A 139 -6.24 2.85 -1.02
C MET A 139 -5.21 2.33 -0.02
N VAL A 140 -4.25 3.16 0.38
CA VAL A 140 -3.20 2.75 1.31
C VAL A 140 -3.79 2.39 2.68
N THR A 141 -4.73 3.20 3.21
CA THR A 141 -5.38 2.93 4.49
C THR A 141 -6.09 1.57 4.50
N GLY A 142 -6.83 1.24 3.44
CA GLY A 142 -7.49 -0.07 3.38
C GLY A 142 -6.49 -1.23 3.24
N PHE A 143 -5.33 -1.03 2.58
CA PHE A 143 -4.30 -2.08 2.51
C PHE A 143 -3.66 -2.33 3.88
N ILE A 144 -3.43 -1.29 4.69
CA ILE A 144 -2.98 -1.46 6.07
C ILE A 144 -3.98 -2.32 6.85
N ILE A 145 -5.26 -1.95 6.81
CA ILE A 145 -6.28 -2.66 7.59
C ILE A 145 -6.40 -4.11 7.11
N ALA A 146 -6.31 -4.33 5.79
CA ALA A 146 -6.33 -5.66 5.22
C ALA A 146 -5.15 -6.51 5.71
N ASP A 147 -3.92 -6.03 5.56
CA ASP A 147 -2.73 -6.79 5.95
C ASP A 147 -2.63 -7.01 7.47
N VAL A 148 -3.00 -6.02 8.28
CA VAL A 148 -3.08 -6.20 9.75
C VAL A 148 -4.11 -7.25 10.11
N SER A 149 -5.28 -7.22 9.47
CA SER A 149 -6.34 -8.22 9.69
C SER A 149 -5.90 -9.61 9.26
N ALA A 150 -5.24 -9.76 8.11
CA ALA A 150 -4.72 -11.02 7.61
C ALA A 150 -3.63 -11.60 8.54
N CYS A 151 -2.71 -10.76 9.01
CA CYS A 151 -1.67 -11.20 9.95
C CYS A 151 -2.29 -11.64 11.29
N LEU A 152 -3.21 -10.86 11.84
CA LEU A 152 -3.88 -11.22 13.09
C LEU A 152 -4.76 -12.46 12.95
N ALA A 153 -5.44 -12.64 11.82
CA ALA A 153 -6.26 -13.83 11.55
C ALA A 153 -5.39 -15.10 11.54
N TYR A 154 -4.23 -15.05 10.88
CA TYR A 154 -3.33 -16.20 10.74
C TYR A 154 -2.52 -16.49 11.99
N TYR A 155 -1.90 -15.47 12.59
CA TYR A 155 -1.04 -15.66 13.75
C TYR A 155 -1.77 -15.57 15.09
N ASN A 156 -3.10 -15.48 15.13
CA ASN A 156 -3.87 -15.54 16.38
C ASN A 156 -5.16 -16.37 16.25
N ASP A 157 -5.30 -17.16 15.18
CA ASP A 157 -6.48 -18.00 14.88
C ASP A 157 -7.84 -17.27 14.99
N TYR A 158 -7.85 -15.96 14.69
CA TYR A 158 -9.07 -15.16 14.79
C TYR A 158 -9.81 -15.09 13.45
N GLU A 159 -10.67 -16.07 13.20
CA GLU A 159 -11.34 -16.25 11.90
C GLU A 159 -12.18 -15.05 11.44
N GLY A 160 -12.74 -14.27 12.37
CA GLY A 160 -13.56 -13.09 12.06
C GLY A 160 -12.80 -12.02 11.28
N LEU A 161 -11.48 -11.96 11.42
CA LEU A 161 -10.64 -10.98 10.74
C LEU A 161 -10.40 -11.32 9.26
N TRP A 162 -10.67 -12.56 8.82
CA TRP A 162 -10.62 -12.90 7.40
C TRP A 162 -11.62 -12.10 6.58
N TYR A 163 -12.83 -11.88 7.11
CA TYR A 163 -13.85 -11.07 6.42
C TYR A 163 -13.44 -9.60 6.35
N ALA A 164 -12.81 -9.08 7.42
CA ALA A 164 -12.30 -7.72 7.46
C ALA A 164 -11.18 -7.54 6.43
N ASP A 165 -10.22 -8.46 6.38
CA ASP A 165 -9.16 -8.49 5.37
C ASP A 165 -9.75 -8.40 3.95
N ARG A 166 -10.66 -9.31 3.60
CA ARG A 166 -11.24 -9.36 2.24
C ARG A 166 -12.03 -8.13 1.87
N PHE A 167 -12.78 -7.56 2.82
CA PHE A 167 -13.53 -6.33 2.58
C PHE A 167 -12.61 -5.14 2.32
N PHE A 168 -11.64 -4.89 3.22
CA PHE A 168 -10.73 -3.75 3.08
C PHE A 168 -9.78 -3.90 1.90
N TYR A 169 -9.36 -5.12 1.58
CA TYR A 169 -8.57 -5.40 0.40
C TYR A 169 -9.33 -5.07 -0.89
N ALA A 170 -10.59 -5.53 -1.01
CA ALA A 170 -11.43 -5.22 -2.17
C ALA A 170 -11.71 -3.72 -2.30
N PHE A 171 -11.96 -3.04 -1.18
CA PHE A 171 -12.12 -1.59 -1.12
C PHE A 171 -10.87 -0.86 -1.64
N SER A 172 -9.68 -1.22 -1.14
CA SER A 172 -8.41 -0.64 -1.57
C SER A 172 -8.14 -0.83 -3.05
N LEU A 173 -8.45 -2.00 -3.59
CA LEU A 173 -8.32 -2.26 -5.02
C LEU A 173 -9.26 -1.38 -5.85
N GLY A 174 -10.50 -1.18 -5.39
CA GLY A 174 -11.42 -0.24 -5.99
C GLY A 174 -10.84 1.19 -6.03
N CYS A 175 -10.28 1.64 -4.91
CA CYS A 175 -9.60 2.95 -4.84
C CYS A 175 -8.38 3.04 -5.78
N LEU A 176 -7.55 1.99 -5.86
CA LEU A 176 -6.39 1.92 -6.75
C LEU A 176 -6.80 2.06 -8.21
N ILE A 177 -7.86 1.38 -8.63
CA ILE A 177 -8.35 1.44 -10.03
C ILE A 177 -8.96 2.80 -10.34
N CYS A 178 -9.75 3.34 -9.41
CA CYS A 178 -10.29 4.70 -9.53
C CYS A 178 -9.19 5.77 -9.55
N PHE A 179 -8.05 5.53 -8.89
CA PHE A 179 -6.86 6.37 -8.98
C PHE A 179 -6.17 6.21 -10.34
N ALA A 180 -6.02 4.97 -10.81
CA ALA A 180 -5.28 4.68 -12.03
C ALA A 180 -5.99 5.16 -13.31
N ILE A 181 -7.33 5.11 -13.35
CA ILE A 181 -8.14 5.50 -14.52
C ILE A 181 -8.37 7.02 -14.59
N ASP A 182 -8.21 7.75 -13.48
CA ASP A 182 -8.50 9.18 -13.38
C ASP A 182 -7.50 10.07 -14.15
N SER A 183 -7.65 10.11 -15.47
CA SER A 183 -6.72 10.81 -16.35
C SER A 183 -6.82 12.33 -16.27
N GLU A 184 -7.97 12.88 -15.92
CA GLU A 184 -8.11 14.31 -15.70
C GLU A 184 -7.37 14.73 -14.43
N GLY A 185 -7.51 13.94 -13.36
CA GLY A 185 -6.73 14.14 -12.14
C GLY A 185 -5.23 13.99 -12.38
N ALA A 186 -4.80 13.06 -13.25
CA ALA A 186 -3.39 12.88 -13.58
C ALA A 186 -2.78 14.09 -14.32
N LEU A 187 -3.53 14.71 -15.23
CA LEU A 187 -3.08 15.91 -15.95
C LEU A 187 -2.97 17.11 -15.02
N ARG A 188 -4.01 17.36 -14.19
CA ARG A 188 -3.97 18.42 -13.18
C ARG A 188 -2.84 18.24 -12.18
N GLU A 189 -2.58 16.99 -11.78
CA GLU A 189 -1.44 16.67 -10.93
C GLU A 189 -0.10 17.03 -11.60
N GLN A 190 0.05 16.78 -12.90
CA GLN A 190 1.27 17.18 -13.62
C GLN A 190 1.43 18.70 -13.67
N GLU A 191 0.35 19.43 -13.93
CA GLU A 191 0.34 20.91 -13.88
C GLU A 191 0.72 21.43 -12.48
N ASP A 192 0.15 20.84 -11.43
CA ASP A 192 0.47 21.18 -10.03
C ASP A 192 1.94 20.88 -9.69
N ILE A 193 2.47 19.75 -10.17
CA ILE A 193 3.89 19.39 -10.02
C ILE A 193 4.80 20.41 -10.71
N GLU A 194 4.45 20.86 -11.91
CA GLU A 194 5.22 21.89 -12.64
C GLU A 194 5.20 23.22 -11.89
N MET A 195 4.03 23.67 -11.43
CA MET A 195 3.92 24.88 -10.60
C MET A 195 4.70 24.80 -9.29
N LEU A 196 4.82 23.61 -8.69
CA LEU A 196 5.61 23.42 -7.47
C LEU A 196 7.11 23.49 -7.72
N LYS A 197 7.58 22.98 -8.86
CA LYS A 197 9.00 23.09 -9.27
C LYS A 197 9.42 24.53 -9.50
N ASP A 198 8.55 25.35 -10.09
CA ASP A 198 8.85 26.76 -10.41
C ASP A 198 8.89 27.67 -9.18
N ARG A 199 8.41 27.20 -8.01
CA ARG A 199 8.36 27.95 -6.74
C ARG A 199 9.49 27.61 -5.77
N LEU A 200 10.35 26.65 -6.09
CA LEU A 200 11.51 26.20 -5.31
C LEU A 200 12.80 26.87 -5.80
#